data_AF-A0A844XHJ3-F1
#
_entry.id   AF-A0A844XHJ3-F1
#
_cell.length_a   1.000
_cell.length_b   1.000
_cell.length_c   1.000
_cell.angle_alpha   90.00
_cell.angle_beta   90.00
_cell.angle_gamma   90.00
#
_symmetry.space_group_name_H-M   'P 1'
#
loop_
_entity.id
_entity.type
_entity.pdbx_description
1 polymer ?
#
loop_
_entity_poly.entity_id
_entity_poly.type
_entity_poly.pdbx_seq_one_letter_code
_entity_poly.pdbx_strand_id
1 'polypeptide(L)'
;MAQTYAFYNARADEAAAEASKATLDNVRDRALRSEKTWRGLAHQAQKVESDRAKAVQVRKERQEAEAEAEAALEQVPHNVE
;
A
#
# COMPACT_ATOMS: atom_id res chain seq x y z
N MET A 1 -1.23 -9.62 -13.41
CA MET A 1 -0.41 -8.92 -12.40
C MET A 1 -1.07 -7.59 -12.10
N ALA A 2 -1.18 -7.20 -10.83
CA ALA A 2 -1.65 -5.85 -10.47
C ALA A 2 -0.52 -4.83 -10.76
N GLN A 3 -0.86 -3.71 -11.39
CA GLN A 3 0.09 -2.61 -11.63
C GLN A 3 0.34 -1.80 -10.34
N THR A 4 1.35 -0.94 -10.37
CA THR A 4 1.75 -0.11 -9.22
C THR A 4 0.85 1.12 -9.03
N TYR A 5 0.89 1.71 -7.82
CA TYR A 5 0.25 3.00 -7.54
C TYR A 5 0.62 4.06 -8.58
N ALA A 6 1.91 4.20 -8.89
CA ALA A 6 2.42 5.22 -9.82
C ALA A 6 1.80 5.08 -11.22
N PHE A 7 1.62 3.85 -11.70
CA PHE A 7 0.98 3.60 -12.99
C PHE A 7 -0.49 4.06 -13.00
N TYR A 8 -1.27 3.65 -12.01
CA TYR A 8 -2.67 4.04 -11.94
C TYR A 8 -2.84 5.54 -11.66
N ASN A 9 -1.95 6.13 -10.87
CA ASN A 9 -1.99 7.57 -10.60
C ASN A 9 -1.68 8.38 -11.86
N ALA A 10 -0.67 7.98 -12.65
CA ALA A 10 -0.38 8.63 -13.93
C ALA A 10 -1.59 8.58 -14.89
N ARG A 11 -2.29 7.44 -14.97
CA ARG A 11 -3.53 7.31 -15.75
C ARG A 11 -4.68 8.18 -15.25
N ALA A 12 -4.80 8.33 -13.93
CA ALA A 12 -5.78 9.23 -13.33
C ALA A 12 -5.47 10.68 -13.72
N ASP A 13 -4.20 11.08 -13.65
CA ASP A 13 -3.78 12.45 -13.97
C ASP A 13 -3.92 12.77 -15.47
N GLU A 14 -3.63 11.79 -16.35
CA GLU A 14 -3.92 11.89 -17.79
C GLU A 14 -5.42 12.14 -18.06
N ALA A 15 -6.30 11.37 -17.41
CA ALA A 15 -7.75 11.52 -17.56
C ALA A 15 -8.26 12.84 -16.98
N ALA A 16 -7.70 13.31 -15.86
CA ALA A 16 -8.01 14.61 -15.28
C ALA A 16 -7.61 15.75 -16.23
N ALA A 17 -6.42 15.65 -16.84
CA ALA A 17 -5.95 16.61 -17.83
C ALA A 17 -6.84 16.62 -19.08
N GLU A 18 -7.31 15.46 -19.54
CA GLU A 18 -8.29 15.37 -20.64
C GLU A 18 -9.62 16.06 -20.27
N ALA A 19 -10.15 15.79 -19.07
CA ALA A 19 -11.36 16.43 -18.58
C ALA A 19 -11.22 17.97 -18.53
N SER A 20 -10.07 18.48 -18.10
CA SER A 20 -9.81 19.93 -18.04
C SER A 20 -9.77 20.61 -19.41
N LYS A 21 -9.34 19.88 -20.45
CA LYS A 21 -9.23 20.38 -21.83
C LYS A 21 -10.52 20.15 -22.64
N ALA A 22 -11.45 19.36 -22.12
CA ALA A 22 -12.67 19.00 -22.82
C ALA A 22 -13.60 20.23 -23.00
N THR A 23 -13.87 20.53 -24.27
CA THR A 23 -14.80 21.60 -24.68
C THR A 23 -16.25 21.14 -24.69
N LEU A 24 -16.49 19.82 -24.74
CA LEU A 24 -17.80 19.20 -24.70
C LEU A 24 -18.03 18.52 -23.35
N ASP A 25 -19.21 18.72 -22.77
CA ASP A 25 -19.55 18.17 -21.45
C ASP A 25 -19.55 16.64 -21.45
N ASN A 26 -20.03 16.01 -22.52
CA ASN A 26 -20.02 14.54 -22.64
C ASN A 26 -18.61 13.94 -22.64
N VAL A 27 -17.62 14.64 -23.20
CA VAL A 27 -16.21 14.26 -23.17
C VAL A 27 -15.65 14.46 -21.77
N ARG A 28 -15.95 15.60 -21.14
CA ARG A 28 -15.54 15.89 -19.75
C ARG A 28 -16.04 14.82 -18.80
N ASP A 29 -17.33 14.48 -18.86
CA ASP A 29 -17.96 13.49 -17.98
C ASP A 29 -17.41 12.08 -18.20
N ARG A 30 -17.05 11.73 -19.43
CA ARG A 30 -16.37 10.46 -19.71
C ARG A 30 -14.97 10.45 -19.10
N ALA A 31 -14.20 11.50 -19.29
CA ALA A 31 -12.84 11.62 -18.76
C ALA A 31 -12.84 11.60 -17.21
N LEU A 32 -13.76 12.30 -16.56
CA LEU A 32 -13.93 12.28 -15.10
C LEU A 32 -14.31 10.89 -14.56
N ARG A 33 -15.14 10.13 -15.28
CA ARG A 33 -15.43 8.74 -14.91
C ARG A 33 -14.19 7.86 -15.01
N SER A 34 -13.40 8.02 -16.07
CA SER A 34 -12.12 7.32 -16.22
C SER A 34 -11.15 7.70 -15.11
N GLU A 35 -10.99 8.99 -14.79
CA GLU A 35 -10.18 9.45 -13.66
C GLU A 35 -10.61 8.77 -12.36
N LYS A 36 -11.91 8.78 -12.05
CA LYS A 36 -12.44 8.17 -10.82
C LYS A 36 -12.06 6.69 -10.72
N THR A 37 -12.18 5.94 -11.81
CA THR A 37 -11.78 4.53 -11.85
C THR A 37 -10.28 4.38 -11.62
N TRP A 38 -9.44 5.15 -12.31
CA TRP A 38 -8.00 5.08 -12.17
C TRP A 38 -7.51 5.48 -10.78
N ARG A 39 -8.08 6.54 -10.20
CA ARG A 39 -7.77 6.99 -8.84
C ARG A 39 -8.17 5.93 -7.81
N GLY A 40 -9.32 5.28 -7.99
CA GLY A 40 -9.74 4.16 -7.15
C GLY A 40 -8.74 3.00 -7.16
N LEU A 41 -8.25 2.62 -8.34
CA LEU A 41 -7.22 1.58 -8.48
C LEU A 41 -5.87 2.00 -7.88
N ALA A 42 -5.50 3.28 -8.03
CA ALA A 42 -4.29 3.82 -7.40
C ALA A 42 -4.38 3.68 -5.87
N HIS A 43 -5.49 4.12 -5.27
CA HIS A 43 -5.69 4.01 -3.82
C HIS A 43 -5.66 2.56 -3.34
N GLN A 44 -6.26 1.64 -4.10
CA GLN A 44 -6.20 0.21 -3.77
C GLN A 44 -4.76 -0.32 -3.80
N ALA A 45 -3.99 0.01 -4.85
CA ALA A 45 -2.60 -0.40 -4.97
C ALA A 45 -1.73 0.17 -3.83
N GLN A 46 -1.92 1.45 -3.48
CA GLN A 46 -1.25 2.08 -2.35
C GLN A 46 -1.60 1.39 -1.03
N LYS A 47 -2.88 1.06 -0.82
CA LYS A 47 -3.33 0.36 0.38
C LYS A 47 -2.66 -1.01 0.50
N VAL A 48 -2.64 -1.79 -0.57
CA VAL A 48 -2.00 -3.12 -0.59
C VAL A 48 -0.52 -3.03 -0.25
N GLU A 49 0.21 -2.06 -0.82
CA GLU A 49 1.63 -1.86 -0.50
C GLU A 49 1.82 -1.47 0.97
N SER A 50 0.99 -0.56 1.49
CA SER A 50 1.04 -0.14 2.89
C SER A 50 0.72 -1.28 3.87
N ASP A 51 -0.27 -2.11 3.54
CA ASP A 51 -0.68 -3.26 4.35
C ASP A 51 0.42 -4.33 4.35
N ARG A 52 1.09 -4.52 3.21
CA ARG A 52 2.25 -5.40 3.10
C ARG A 52 3.42 -4.92 3.96
N ALA A 53 3.75 -3.63 3.90
CA ALA A 53 4.82 -3.05 4.72
C ALA A 53 4.53 -3.23 6.22
N LYS A 54 3.29 -2.95 6.64
CA LYS A 54 2.84 -3.18 8.02
C LYS A 54 2.94 -4.65 8.42
N ALA A 55 2.50 -5.57 7.56
CA ALA A 55 2.57 -7.00 7.85
C ALA A 55 4.02 -7.49 8.02
N VAL A 56 4.97 -6.94 7.27
CA VAL A 56 6.40 -7.23 7.44
C VAL A 56 6.92 -6.71 8.78
N GLN A 57 6.57 -5.48 9.17
CA GLN A 57 6.97 -4.92 10.46
C GLN A 57 6.43 -5.75 11.63
N VAL A 58 5.13 -6.06 11.63
CA VAL A 58 4.51 -6.88 12.69
C VAL A 58 5.15 -8.26 12.80
N ARG A 59 5.51 -8.89 11.67
CA ARG A 59 6.22 -10.18 11.69
C ARG A 59 7.62 -10.03 12.29
N LYS A 60 8.34 -8.98 11.94
CA LYS A 60 9.68 -8.70 12.44
C LYS A 60 9.65 -8.43 13.95
N GLU A 61 8.75 -7.56 14.42
CA GLU A 61 8.57 -7.27 15.84
C GLU A 61 8.26 -8.53 16.65
N ARG A 62 7.40 -9.42 16.11
CA ARG A 62 7.11 -10.71 16.74
C ARG A 62 8.34 -11.61 16.81
N GLN A 63 9.14 -11.68 15.75
CA GLN A 63 10.36 -12.48 15.74
C GLN A 63 11.41 -11.95 16.72
N GLU A 64 11.55 -10.62 16.82
CA GLU A 64 12.43 -9.98 17.79
C GLU A 64 11.97 -10.26 19.22
N ALA A 65 10.67 -10.14 19.52
CA ALA A 65 10.12 -10.47 20.84
C ALA A 65 10.26 -11.95 21.20
N GLU A 66 10.07 -12.87 20.23
CA GLU A 66 10.29 -14.31 20.42
C GLU A 66 11.77 -14.60 20.72
N ALA A 67 12.70 -13.98 19.98
CA ALA A 67 14.14 -14.15 20.18
C ALA A 67 14.63 -13.55 21.51
N GLU A 68 14.10 -12.40 21.92
CA GLU A 68 14.38 -11.80 23.23
C GLU A 68 13.89 -12.68 24.37
N ALA A 69 12.68 -13.26 24.24
CA ALA A 69 12.14 -14.19 25.23
C ALA A 69 12.97 -15.48 25.31
N GLU A 70 13.40 -16.03 24.18
CA GLU A 70 14.27 -17.22 24.13
C GLU A 70 15.64 -16.94 24.76
N ALA A 71 16.26 -15.80 24.43
CA ALA A 71 17.51 -15.38 25.05
C ALA A 71 17.39 -15.15 26.56
N ALA A 72 16.24 -14.63 27.03
CA ALA A 72 15.98 -14.45 28.46
C ALA A 72 15.84 -15.80 29.19
N LEU A 73 15.26 -16.82 28.55
CA LEU A 73 15.17 -18.17 29.10
C LEU A 73 16.53 -18.86 29.16
N GLU A 74 17.39 -18.67 28.16
CA GLU A 74 18.74 -19.25 28.11
C GLU A 74 19.70 -18.62 29.15
N GLN A 75 19.46 -17.36 29.52
CA GLN A 75 20.24 -16.65 30.53
C GLN A 75 19.84 -16.96 31.98
N VAL A 76 18.78 -17.74 32.23
CA VAL A 76 18.41 -18.15 33.60
C VAL A 76 19.51 -19.06 34.15
N PRO A 77 20.32 -18.60 35.13
CA PRO A 77 21.41 -19.42 35.65
C PRO A 77 20.83 -20.67 36.28
N HIS A 78 21.24 -21.83 35.79
CA HIS A 78 20.98 -23.13 36.40
C HIS A 78 21.80 -23.24 37.69
N ASN A 79 21.45 -22.45 38.70
CA ASN A 79 22.02 -22.58 40.04
C ASN A 79 21.25 -23.67 40.78
N VAL A 80 21.67 -24.90 40.57
CA VAL A 80 21.30 -26.05 41.41
C VAL A 80 22.43 -26.24 42.40
N GLU A 81 22.22 -25.77 43.64
CA GLU A 81 22.93 -26.21 44.85
C GLU A 81 21.93 -26.90 45.79
#